data_AF-A0A811JSB1-F1
#
_entry.id   AF-A0A811JSB1-F1
#
_cell.length_a   1.000
_cell.length_b   1.000
_cell.length_c   1.000
_cell.angle_alpha   90.00
_cell.angle_beta   90.00
_cell.angle_gamma   90.00
#
_symmetry.space_group_name_H-M   'P 1'
#
loop_
_entity.id
_entity.type
_entity.pdbx_description
1 polymer ?
#
loop_
_entity_poly.entity_id
_entity_poly.type
_entity_poly.pdbx_seq_one_letter_code
_entity_poly.pdbx_strand_id
1 'polypeptide(L)'
;MFFAPTILSLLAQQCKVSVLCVSTGNFHGKGNIRRQEMFDACESMGIPKSDVTVMDLDDMQDGKANKWEVERLANIILQHVKDLKLDVIVTFDENGISYHPNHIACFNAVRYLYTNGWIPSSIQEQDEYCITSK
;
A
#
# COMPACT_ATOMS: atom_id res chain seq x y z
N MET A 1 -6.12 8.08 -7.06
CA MET A 1 -5.30 6.85 -7.00
C MET A 1 -6.23 5.65 -6.80
N PHE A 2 -5.81 4.45 -7.20
CA PHE A 2 -6.65 3.25 -7.40
C PHE A 2 -7.61 2.90 -6.26
N PHE A 3 -7.22 3.16 -5.01
CA PHE A 3 -8.00 2.78 -3.82
C PHE A 3 -8.90 3.88 -3.26
N ALA A 4 -9.00 5.07 -3.89
CA ALA A 4 -9.80 6.17 -3.34
C ALA A 4 -11.27 5.80 -3.09
N PRO A 5 -11.99 5.10 -4.00
CA PRO A 5 -13.37 4.65 -3.71
C PRO A 5 -13.46 3.71 -2.50
N THR A 6 -12.52 2.78 -2.37
CA THR A 6 -12.45 1.85 -1.22
C THR A 6 -12.20 2.59 0.08
N ILE A 7 -11.24 3.51 0.10
CA ILE A 7 -10.92 4.36 1.25
C ILE A 7 -12.16 5.14 1.70
N LEU A 8 -12.82 5.84 0.77
CA LEU A 8 -14.00 6.65 1.09
C LEU A 8 -15.15 5.80 1.62
N SER A 9 -15.35 4.60 1.07
CA SER A 9 -16.37 3.66 1.56
C SER A 9 -16.09 3.17 2.98
N LEU A 10 -14.83 2.83 3.30
CA LEU A 10 -14.42 2.41 4.64
C LEU A 10 -14.58 3.54 5.66
N LEU A 11 -14.17 4.76 5.29
CA LEU A 11 -14.33 5.94 6.14
C LEU A 11 -15.82 6.26 6.39
N ALA A 12 -16.68 6.13 5.38
CA ALA A 12 -18.12 6.31 5.53
C ALA A 12 -18.75 5.29 6.49
N GLN A 13 -18.16 4.09 6.59
CA GLN A 13 -18.52 3.06 7.57
C GLN A 13 -17.84 3.24 8.94
N GLN A 14 -17.16 4.38 9.16
CA GLN A 14 -16.44 4.71 10.39
C GLN A 14 -15.29 3.74 10.71
N CYS A 15 -14.75 3.05 9.70
CA CYS A 15 -13.55 2.24 9.85
C CYS A 15 -12.33 3.16 10.02
N LYS A 16 -11.38 2.75 10.88
CA LYS A 16 -10.07 3.37 10.92
C LYS A 16 -9.27 2.95 9.69
N VAL A 17 -8.74 3.92 8.95
CA VAL A 17 -7.91 3.69 7.75
C VAL A 17 -6.51 4.24 7.98
N SER A 18 -5.50 3.44 7.68
CA SER A 18 -4.09 3.87 7.62
C SER A 18 -3.53 3.62 6.22
N VAL A 19 -2.62 4.47 5.78
CA VAL A 19 -1.95 4.37 4.48
C VAL A 19 -0.46 4.16 4.69
N LEU A 20 0.09 3.11 4.10
CA LEU A 20 1.53 2.86 4.00
C LEU A 20 1.99 3.01 2.56
N CYS A 21 2.90 3.94 2.33
CA CYS A 21 3.58 4.16 1.05
C CYS A 21 5.08 3.93 1.24
N VAL A 22 5.64 2.91 0.58
CA VAL A 22 7.01 2.43 0.85
C VAL A 22 8.08 3.21 0.08
N SER A 23 7.67 4.08 -0.83
CA SER A 23 8.58 4.95 -1.58
C SER A 23 7.97 6.33 -1.78
N THR A 24 8.80 7.35 -1.86
CA THR A 24 8.37 8.72 -2.20
C THR A 24 8.09 8.90 -3.70
N GLY A 25 8.32 7.87 -4.53
CA GLY A 25 8.17 7.98 -5.97
C GLY A 25 9.18 8.96 -6.58
N ASN A 26 10.43 8.94 -6.10
CA ASN A 26 11.44 9.94 -6.45
C ASN A 26 12.08 9.75 -7.84
N PHE A 27 11.53 8.90 -8.72
CA PHE A 27 12.11 8.62 -10.04
C PHE A 27 12.41 9.87 -10.88
N HIS A 28 11.60 10.93 -10.74
CA HIS A 28 11.80 12.22 -11.41
C HIS A 28 12.38 13.33 -10.52
N GLY A 29 13.00 12.99 -9.38
CA GLY A 29 13.54 13.96 -8.43
C GLY A 29 12.48 14.76 -7.67
N LYS A 30 11.23 14.29 -7.66
CA LYS A 30 10.06 14.96 -7.04
C LYS A 30 9.58 14.32 -5.75
N GLY A 31 10.38 13.45 -5.12
CA GLY A 31 9.99 12.66 -3.95
C GLY A 31 9.46 13.50 -2.79
N ASN A 32 10.13 14.61 -2.47
CA ASN A 32 9.68 15.52 -1.41
C ASN A 32 8.32 16.17 -1.71
N ILE A 33 8.10 16.57 -2.96
CA ILE A 33 6.83 17.16 -3.40
C ILE A 33 5.73 16.10 -3.33
N ARG A 34 5.97 14.92 -3.90
CA ARG A 34 5.01 13.79 -3.94
C ARG A 34 4.67 13.26 -2.55
N ARG A 35 5.62 13.30 -1.62
CA ARG A 35 5.38 12.98 -0.21
C ARG A 35 4.38 13.95 0.40
N GLN A 36 4.53 15.26 0.14
CA GLN A 36 3.59 16.25 0.64
C GLN A 36 2.23 16.10 -0.04
N GLU A 37 2.19 15.92 -1.36
CA GLU A 37 0.97 15.63 -2.12
C GLU A 37 0.22 14.41 -1.57
N MET A 38 0.93 13.35 -1.17
CA MET A 38 0.33 12.16 -0.55
C MET A 38 -0.35 12.49 0.79
N PHE A 39 0.31 13.29 1.64
CA PHE A 39 -0.28 13.72 2.91
C PHE A 39 -1.52 14.58 2.69
N ASP A 40 -1.43 15.57 1.80
CA ASP A 40 -2.53 16.49 1.49
C ASP A 40 -3.72 15.73 0.88
N ALA A 41 -3.47 14.76 0.00
CA ALA A 41 -4.50 13.91 -0.57
C ALA A 41 -5.20 13.05 0.49
N CYS A 42 -4.45 12.43 1.40
CA CYS A 42 -5.03 11.65 2.49
C CYS A 42 -5.86 12.51 3.45
N GLU A 43 -5.34 13.68 3.82
CA GLU A 43 -6.05 14.64 4.67
C GLU A 43 -7.36 15.10 4.01
N SER A 44 -7.35 15.37 2.70
CA SER A 44 -8.56 15.74 1.96
C SER A 44 -9.65 14.67 1.94
N MET A 45 -9.28 13.39 2.14
CA MET A 45 -10.22 12.27 2.27
C MET A 45 -10.66 12.03 3.72
N GLY A 46 -10.09 12.73 4.70
CA GLY A 46 -10.38 12.58 6.12
C GLY A 46 -9.44 11.62 6.87
N ILE A 47 -8.31 11.22 6.27
CA ILE A 47 -7.28 10.42 6.95
C ILE A 47 -6.26 11.38 7.59
N PRO A 48 -6.09 11.37 8.92
CA PRO A 48 -5.14 12.26 9.57
C PRO A 48 -3.70 11.87 9.20
N LYS A 49 -2.82 12.87 9.10
CA LYS A 49 -1.39 12.66 8.79
C LYS A 49 -0.70 11.63 9.68
N SER A 50 -1.14 11.49 10.93
CA SER A 50 -0.62 10.49 11.89
C SER A 50 -0.89 9.04 11.51
N ASP A 51 -1.90 8.79 10.66
CA ASP A 51 -2.22 7.44 10.16
C ASP A 51 -1.64 7.20 8.74
N VAL A 52 -0.81 8.13 8.23
CA VAL A 52 -0.15 8.03 6.92
C VAL A 52 1.35 7.91 7.10
N THR A 53 1.93 6.81 6.61
CA THR A 53 3.37 6.58 6.59
C THR A 53 3.87 6.62 5.16
N VAL A 54 4.78 7.56 4.85
CA VAL A 54 5.51 7.61 3.59
C VAL A 54 6.99 7.43 3.87
N MET A 55 7.55 6.34 3.35
CA MET A 55 8.95 5.95 3.53
C MET A 55 9.81 6.42 2.35
N ASP A 56 11.10 6.59 2.63
CA ASP A 56 12.13 6.85 1.64
C ASP A 56 13.32 5.94 1.97
N LEU A 57 13.33 4.75 1.38
CA LEU A 57 14.31 3.71 1.68
C LEU A 57 15.22 3.52 0.47
N ASP A 58 16.54 3.52 0.68
CA ASP A 58 17.53 3.39 -0.40
C ASP A 58 17.36 2.08 -1.19
N ASP A 59 16.98 0.99 -0.52
CA ASP A 59 16.76 -0.34 -1.10
C ASP A 59 15.33 -0.55 -1.65
N MET A 60 14.44 0.45 -1.54
CA MET A 60 13.05 0.38 -2.03
C MET A 60 12.63 1.64 -2.80
N GLN A 61 13.51 2.14 -3.65
CA GLN A 61 13.18 3.24 -4.55
C GLN A 61 12.21 2.78 -5.66
N ASP A 62 11.33 3.69 -6.09
CA ASP A 62 10.38 3.45 -7.18
C ASP A 62 11.10 3.31 -8.54
N GLY A 63 10.56 2.46 -9.41
CA GLY A 63 11.02 2.32 -10.79
C GLY A 63 11.26 0.88 -11.23
N LYS A 64 11.09 0.62 -12.53
CA LYS A 64 11.10 -0.73 -13.12
C LYS A 64 12.41 -1.51 -12.97
N ALA A 65 13.54 -0.80 -12.80
CA ALA A 65 14.85 -1.41 -12.61
C ALA A 65 15.14 -1.76 -11.13
N ASN A 66 14.35 -1.23 -10.19
CA ASN A 66 14.54 -1.42 -8.77
C ASN A 66 13.73 -2.63 -8.30
N LYS A 67 14.42 -3.70 -7.95
CA LYS A 67 13.76 -4.89 -7.38
C LYS A 67 13.55 -4.68 -5.88
N TRP A 68 12.29 -4.72 -5.46
CA TRP A 68 11.95 -4.73 -4.03
C TRP A 68 12.01 -6.17 -3.53
N GLU A 69 12.84 -6.43 -2.53
CA GLU A 69 12.91 -7.75 -1.91
C GLU A 69 11.65 -8.05 -1.11
N VAL A 70 10.99 -9.16 -1.47
CA VAL A 70 9.66 -9.54 -0.97
C VAL A 70 9.66 -9.70 0.55
N GLU A 71 10.66 -10.39 1.11
CA GLU A 71 10.76 -10.61 2.56
C GLU A 71 11.01 -9.31 3.33
N ARG A 72 11.83 -8.40 2.77
CA ARG A 72 12.06 -7.09 3.39
C ARG A 72 10.78 -6.28 3.43
N LEU A 73 10.01 -6.27 2.33
CA LEU A 73 8.74 -5.57 2.25
C LEU A 73 7.69 -6.20 3.16
N ALA A 74 7.64 -7.53 3.21
CA ALA A 74 6.78 -8.28 4.11
C ALA A 74 7.06 -7.92 5.58
N ASN A 75 8.33 -7.82 5.99
CA ASN A 75 8.69 -7.42 7.34
C ASN A 75 8.25 -5.98 7.67
N ILE A 76 8.39 -5.04 6.71
CA ILE A 76 7.90 -3.66 6.86
C ILE A 76 6.37 -3.65 7.06
N ILE A 77 5.64 -4.36 6.20
CA ILE A 77 4.17 -4.47 6.27
C ILE A 77 3.75 -5.10 7.60
N LEU A 78 4.36 -6.21 8.00
CA LEU A 78 4.04 -6.92 9.24
C LEU A 78 4.27 -6.04 10.47
N GLN A 79 5.37 -5.28 10.49
CA GLN A 79 5.64 -4.34 11.57
C GLN A 79 4.55 -3.26 11.66
N HIS A 80 4.18 -2.66 10.52
CA HIS A 80 3.13 -1.64 10.44
C HIS A 80 1.76 -2.18 10.92
N VAL A 81 1.42 -3.40 10.51
CA VAL A 81 0.20 -4.10 10.94
C VAL A 81 0.18 -4.33 12.45
N LYS A 82 1.31 -4.76 13.04
CA LYS A 82 1.41 -5.00 14.49
C LYS A 82 1.34 -3.72 15.29
N ASP A 83 2.06 -2.69 14.87
CA ASP A 83 2.14 -1.41 15.58
C ASP A 83 0.79 -0.70 15.61
N LEU A 84 0.03 -0.77 14.52
CA LEU A 84 -1.29 -0.15 14.40
C LEU A 84 -2.46 -1.09 14.70
N LYS A 85 -2.19 -2.38 14.96
CA LYS A 85 -3.19 -3.43 15.18
C LYS A 85 -4.25 -3.48 14.07
N LEU A 86 -3.78 -3.56 12.81
CA LEU A 86 -4.65 -3.56 11.64
C LEU A 86 -5.28 -4.95 11.41
N ASP A 87 -6.57 -4.97 11.09
CA ASP A 87 -7.32 -6.21 10.84
C ASP A 87 -7.38 -6.62 9.37
N VAL A 88 -7.23 -5.65 8.46
CA VAL A 88 -7.39 -5.81 7.01
C VAL A 88 -6.27 -5.08 6.28
N ILE A 89 -5.74 -5.73 5.24
CA ILE A 89 -4.75 -5.14 4.33
C ILE A 89 -5.37 -5.14 2.93
N VAL A 90 -5.32 -3.99 2.27
CA VAL A 90 -5.70 -3.83 0.85
C VAL A 90 -4.45 -3.47 0.07
N THR A 91 -4.16 -4.22 -0.99
CA THR A 91 -2.99 -4.03 -1.85
C THR A 91 -3.35 -4.31 -3.31
N PHE A 92 -2.38 -4.22 -4.21
CA PHE A 92 -2.53 -4.54 -5.63
C PHE A 92 -2.77 -6.04 -5.87
N ASP A 93 -3.28 -6.35 -7.06
CA ASP A 93 -3.36 -7.72 -7.58
C ASP A 93 -1.99 -8.28 -8.00
N GLU A 94 -1.95 -9.55 -8.40
CA GLU A 94 -0.73 -10.24 -8.83
C GLU A 94 -0.08 -9.63 -10.07
N ASN A 95 -0.87 -8.90 -10.87
CA ASN A 95 -0.42 -8.22 -12.08
C ASN A 95 0.06 -6.79 -11.80
N GLY A 96 -0.08 -6.28 -10.57
CA GLY A 96 0.37 -4.95 -10.18
C GLY A 96 -0.29 -3.82 -10.98
N ILE A 97 -1.58 -3.97 -11.33
CA ILE A 97 -2.39 -3.08 -12.18
C ILE A 97 -1.86 -2.91 -13.61
N SER A 98 -0.65 -2.38 -13.76
CA SER A 98 0.01 -2.06 -15.04
C SER A 98 1.30 -2.85 -15.23
N TYR A 99 1.44 -4.01 -14.58
CA TYR A 99 2.67 -4.80 -14.55
C TYR A 99 3.87 -4.05 -13.96
N HIS A 100 3.60 -3.12 -13.04
CA HIS A 100 4.68 -2.37 -12.39
C HIS A 100 5.35 -3.25 -11.33
N PRO A 101 6.69 -3.46 -11.37
CA PRO A 101 7.37 -4.38 -10.46
C PRO A 101 7.15 -4.07 -8.98
N ASN A 102 7.10 -2.78 -8.60
CA ASN A 102 6.86 -2.36 -7.23
C ASN A 102 5.46 -2.73 -6.74
N HIS A 103 4.44 -2.68 -7.61
CA HIS A 103 3.08 -3.10 -7.25
C HIS A 103 2.99 -4.62 -7.09
N ILE A 104 3.61 -5.37 -8.00
CA ILE A 104 3.73 -6.84 -7.93
C ILE A 104 4.46 -7.26 -6.64
N ALA A 105 5.49 -6.52 -6.24
CA ALA A 105 6.20 -6.77 -4.99
C ALA A 105 5.28 -6.60 -3.77
N CYS A 106 4.41 -5.58 -3.75
CA CYS A 106 3.41 -5.40 -2.68
C CYS A 106 2.45 -6.59 -2.59
N PHE A 107 1.95 -7.10 -3.72
CA PHE A 107 1.12 -8.31 -3.75
C PHE A 107 1.90 -9.51 -3.18
N ASN A 108 3.10 -9.77 -3.70
CA ASN A 108 3.91 -10.91 -3.28
C ASN A 108 4.29 -10.86 -1.79
N ALA A 109 4.55 -9.67 -1.24
CA ALA A 109 4.86 -9.49 0.18
C ALA A 109 3.66 -9.82 1.07
N VAL A 110 2.47 -9.33 0.73
CA VAL A 110 1.23 -9.68 1.46
C VAL A 110 0.93 -11.17 1.34
N ARG A 111 1.06 -11.74 0.13
CA ARG A 111 0.90 -13.17 -0.09
C ARG A 111 1.88 -14.01 0.73
N TYR A 112 3.14 -13.61 0.81
CA TYR A 112 4.16 -14.27 1.62
C TYR A 112 3.79 -14.26 3.11
N LEU A 113 3.32 -13.14 3.64
CA LEU A 113 2.85 -13.06 5.02
C LEU A 113 1.64 -13.97 5.27
N TYR A 114 0.69 -13.98 4.32
CA TYR A 114 -0.53 -14.80 4.40
C TYR A 114 -0.20 -16.29 4.41
N THR A 115 0.62 -16.77 3.47
CA THR A 115 0.97 -18.19 3.35
C THR A 115 1.78 -18.70 4.54
N ASN A 116 2.53 -17.82 5.22
CA ASN A 116 3.24 -18.15 6.45
C ASN A 116 2.38 -17.99 7.73
N GLY A 117 1.11 -17.57 7.59
CA GLY A 117 0.19 -17.40 8.72
C GLY A 117 0.53 -16.24 9.66
N TRP A 118 1.24 -15.23 9.16
CA TRP A 118 1.67 -14.07 9.98
C TRP A 118 0.68 -12.92 9.98
N ILE A 119 -0.34 -12.98 9.13
CA ILE A 119 -1.44 -12.02 9.07
C ILE A 119 -2.78 -12.76 8.97
N PRO A 120 -3.89 -12.15 9.42
CA PRO A 120 -5.20 -12.81 9.49
C PRO A 120 -5.70 -13.29 8.12
N SER A 121 -6.52 -14.35 8.12
CA SER A 121 -7.11 -14.93 6.90
C SER A 121 -8.21 -14.08 6.26
N SER A 122 -8.61 -12.96 6.88
CA SER A 122 -9.59 -11.98 6.39
C SER A 122 -9.10 -11.16 5.18
N ILE A 123 -7.90 -11.43 4.68
CA ILE A 123 -7.35 -10.83 3.47
C ILE A 123 -8.00 -11.52 2.27
N GLN A 124 -9.00 -10.85 1.68
CA GLN A 124 -9.60 -11.29 0.44
C GLN A 124 -8.73 -10.84 -0.74
N GLU A 125 -8.27 -11.81 -1.54
CA GLU A 125 -7.72 -11.58 -2.88
C GLU A 125 -8.79 -10.82 -3.68
N GLN A 126 -8.46 -9.64 -4.24
CA GLN A 126 -9.37 -8.86 -5.07
C GLN A 126 -9.52 -9.45 -6.49
N ASP A 127 -9.65 -10.76 -6.62
CA ASP A 127 -9.88 -11.41 -7.91
C ASP A 127 -11.32 -11.18 -8.41
N GLU A 128 -12.25 -10.71 -7.55
CA GLU A 128 -13.67 -10.56 -7.89
C GLU A 128 -14.21 -9.11 -8.01
N TYR A 129 -13.42 -8.08 -7.70
CA TYR A 129 -13.86 -6.69 -7.87
C TYR A 129 -13.06 -5.96 -8.94
N CYS A 130 -13.06 -6.54 -10.15
CA CYS A 130 -12.63 -5.87 -11.35
C CYS A 130 -13.65 -4.76 -11.70
N ILE A 131 -13.49 -3.56 -11.12
CA ILE A 131 -14.11 -2.34 -11.67
C ILE A 131 -13.29 -1.98 -12.91
N THR A 132 -13.60 -2.66 -14.01
CA THR A 132 -13.24 -2.18 -15.33
C THR A 132 -14.05 -0.92 -15.59
N SER A 133 -13.40 0.24 -15.67
CA SER A 133 -13.98 1.36 -16.39
C SER A 133 -14.05 0.95 -17.86
N LYS A 134 -15.26 0.81 -18.39
CA LYS A 134 -15.49 0.86 -19.83
C LYS A 134 -15.01 2.19 -20.40
#